data_AF-A0AAV9UGI1-F1
#
_entry.id   AF-A0AAV9UGI1-F1
#
_cell.length_a   1.000
_cell.length_b   1.000
_cell.length_c   1.000
_cell.angle_alpha   90.00
_cell.angle_beta   90.00
_cell.angle_gamma   90.00
#
_symmetry.space_group_name_H-M   'P 1'
#
loop_
_entity.id
_entity.type
_entity.pdbx_description
1 polymer ?
#
loop_
_entity_poly.entity_id
_entity_poly.type
_entity_poly.pdbx_seq_one_letter_code
_entity_poly.pdbx_strand_id
1 'polypeptide(L)'
;MDPSSALQQILDCLRDHGALLTRTDVEWAFTGGKNMQQIESFIQNYLNTDSMLSLEEKEIYESLKSKDLLSSDAPPLSSRPVDDHQVSEELAALELQNELLKHNIERMKSLKADHEAKSKTESGYESSLQQNREHLLRSYMSERDQNSAAIDELEATFRACLSDLQDASGKLNFTMSAMSEVTRNDDRLLARLQSMISDILLASESTGDDLITAASEYADMLATLEEQIIKTRLDHTFLKHVVTVNTAEMEGQPYLDAEEFNELMVEVAAVASMRAKEGLLQPILQNLISDSKSKTGSIAQRCNYILNTLALLDARNTEAEAEITNRNNMQYVSGRMQMLFELSMRDFHDAMQNANRGLVQLKAAPVAQSQQQDEMSYVESRIWRSMGTASLTPGEGLAGEIAGQVAKLKSKESLYNQLWATHLKYIQEGSGVVNGMENSVGDIAGGSALKNRELEAVEDRVKSISAEVGQLAALANARDIPKATVINDLKNKEMYGK
;
A
#
# COMPACT_ATOMS: atom_id res chain seq x y z
N MET A 1 -29.21 -24.90 -82.81
CA MET A 1 -29.75 -26.27 -82.85
C MET A 1 -30.07 -26.72 -81.42
N ASP A 2 -30.93 -27.74 -81.23
CA ASP A 2 -31.14 -28.33 -79.91
C ASP A 2 -29.81 -28.89 -79.36
N PRO A 3 -29.49 -28.67 -78.06
CA PRO A 3 -28.18 -28.98 -77.49
C PRO A 3 -27.84 -30.47 -77.55
N SER A 4 -28.86 -31.33 -77.53
CA SER A 4 -28.69 -32.78 -77.67
C SER A 4 -28.33 -33.22 -79.09
N SER A 5 -28.73 -32.46 -80.12
CA SER A 5 -28.45 -32.81 -81.53
C SER A 5 -27.00 -32.48 -81.91
N ALA A 6 -26.47 -31.34 -81.43
CA ALA A 6 -25.08 -30.95 -81.68
C ALA A 6 -24.09 -31.90 -80.96
N LEU A 7 -24.43 -32.30 -79.74
CA LEU A 7 -23.63 -33.25 -78.96
C LEU A 7 -23.56 -34.63 -79.62
N GLN A 8 -24.68 -35.11 -80.18
CA GLN A 8 -24.73 -36.37 -80.90
C GLN A 8 -23.83 -36.34 -82.15
N GLN A 9 -23.90 -35.26 -82.92
CA GLN A 9 -23.10 -35.08 -84.14
C GLN A 9 -21.59 -35.04 -83.85
N ILE A 10 -21.17 -34.45 -82.72
CA ILE A 10 -19.76 -34.42 -82.29
C ILE A 10 -19.28 -35.81 -81.89
N LEU A 11 -20.09 -36.56 -81.13
CA LEU A 11 -19.74 -37.92 -80.73
C LEU A 11 -19.65 -38.85 -81.93
N ASP A 12 -20.49 -38.66 -82.95
CA ASP A 12 -20.43 -39.44 -84.18
C ASP A 12 -19.19 -39.07 -85.01
N CYS A 13 -18.86 -37.78 -85.19
CA CYS A 13 -17.62 -37.36 -85.86
C CYS A 13 -16.34 -37.83 -85.13
N LEU A 14 -16.28 -37.72 -83.80
CA LEU A 14 -15.11 -38.18 -83.03
C LEU A 14 -14.97 -39.71 -83.06
N ARG A 15 -16.08 -40.44 -83.14
CA ARG A 15 -16.10 -41.90 -83.24
C ARG A 15 -15.61 -42.38 -84.60
N ASP A 16 -16.05 -41.74 -85.69
CA ASP A 16 -15.62 -42.09 -87.06
C ASP A 16 -14.11 -41.91 -87.26
N HIS A 17 -13.47 -41.03 -86.48
CA HIS A 17 -12.03 -40.77 -86.52
C HIS A 17 -11.21 -41.45 -85.40
N GLY A 18 -11.82 -42.37 -84.64
CA GLY A 18 -11.10 -43.24 -83.70
C GLY A 18 -10.73 -42.64 -82.35
N ALA A 19 -11.30 -41.49 -81.97
CA ALA A 19 -11.12 -40.91 -80.63
C ALA A 19 -12.08 -41.56 -79.63
N LEU A 20 -11.53 -42.22 -78.60
CA LEU A 20 -12.28 -42.91 -77.54
C LEU A 20 -12.71 -41.94 -76.42
N LEU A 21 -13.45 -40.89 -76.76
CA LEU A 21 -14.01 -39.95 -75.78
C LEU A 21 -15.43 -40.38 -75.37
N THR A 22 -15.74 -40.34 -74.08
CA THR A 22 -17.06 -40.72 -73.57
C THR A 22 -18.02 -39.53 -73.56
N ARG A 23 -19.33 -39.81 -73.65
CA ARG A 23 -20.40 -38.80 -73.64
C ARG A 23 -20.27 -37.81 -72.49
N THR A 24 -19.87 -38.30 -71.32
CA THR A 24 -19.64 -37.52 -70.10
C THR A 24 -18.49 -36.51 -70.22
N ASP A 25 -17.45 -36.80 -71.01
CA ASP A 25 -16.29 -35.91 -71.18
C ASP A 25 -16.65 -34.70 -72.06
N VAL A 26 -17.52 -34.92 -73.04
CA VAL A 26 -17.98 -33.87 -73.97
C VAL A 26 -19.09 -33.03 -73.34
N GLU A 27 -19.97 -33.63 -72.52
CA GLU A 27 -21.06 -32.91 -71.82
C GLU A 27 -20.54 -31.79 -70.90
N TRP A 28 -19.36 -31.95 -70.29
CA TRP A 28 -18.77 -30.90 -69.45
C TRP A 28 -18.49 -29.60 -70.23
N ALA A 29 -18.04 -29.70 -71.48
CA ALA A 29 -17.76 -28.53 -72.32
C ALA A 29 -19.01 -27.72 -72.72
N PHE A 30 -20.19 -28.35 -72.68
CA PHE A 30 -21.47 -27.72 -73.03
C PHE A 30 -22.23 -27.11 -71.83
N THR A 31 -21.80 -27.34 -70.59
CA THR A 31 -22.47 -26.79 -69.40
C THR A 31 -22.24 -25.28 -69.19
N GLY A 32 -21.21 -24.70 -69.83
CA GLY A 32 -20.94 -23.26 -69.81
C GLY A 32 -21.59 -22.52 -70.99
N GLY A 33 -22.78 -21.93 -70.81
CA GLY A 33 -23.58 -21.32 -71.88
C GLY A 33 -22.94 -20.21 -72.73
N LYS A 34 -21.77 -19.66 -72.36
CA LYS A 34 -21.02 -18.69 -73.19
C LYS A 34 -20.05 -19.33 -74.19
N ASN A 35 -19.64 -20.58 -73.96
CA ASN A 35 -18.73 -21.30 -74.86
C ASN A 35 -19.47 -22.01 -75.99
N MET A 36 -20.80 -22.07 -75.95
CA MET A 36 -21.60 -22.84 -76.91
C MET A 36 -21.45 -22.34 -78.35
N GLN A 37 -21.51 -21.03 -78.58
CA GLN A 37 -21.35 -20.45 -79.93
C GLN A 37 -19.89 -20.51 -80.43
N GLN A 38 -18.92 -20.39 -79.52
CA GLN A 38 -17.50 -20.54 -79.86
C GLN A 38 -17.14 -21.99 -80.19
N ILE A 39 -17.72 -22.94 -79.46
CA ILE A 39 -17.55 -24.38 -79.74
C ILE A 39 -18.26 -24.74 -81.05
N GLU A 40 -19.49 -24.26 -81.30
CA GLU A 40 -20.22 -24.50 -82.55
C GLU A 40 -19.50 -23.91 -83.77
N SER A 41 -18.96 -22.69 -83.66
CA SER A 41 -18.15 -22.08 -84.73
C SER A 41 -16.78 -22.76 -84.91
N PHE A 42 -16.15 -23.23 -83.83
CA PHE A 42 -14.92 -24.03 -83.92
C PHE A 42 -15.19 -25.38 -84.60
N ILE A 43 -16.31 -26.01 -84.30
CA ILE A 43 -16.68 -27.29 -84.91
C ILE A 43 -16.99 -27.15 -86.40
N GLN A 44 -17.77 -26.15 -86.81
CA GLN A 44 -18.04 -25.91 -88.23
C GLN A 44 -16.79 -25.57 -89.04
N ASN A 45 -15.81 -24.89 -88.43
CA ASN A 45 -14.60 -24.45 -89.12
C ASN A 45 -13.46 -25.50 -89.13
N TYR A 46 -13.46 -26.45 -88.19
CA TYR A 46 -12.32 -27.36 -87.94
C TYR A 46 -12.69 -28.84 -87.76
N LEU A 47 -13.96 -29.19 -87.58
CA LEU A 47 -14.49 -30.55 -87.38
C LEU A 47 -15.63 -30.85 -88.37
N ASN A 48 -15.37 -30.60 -89.66
CA ASN A 48 -16.26 -31.00 -90.75
C ASN A 48 -15.80 -32.35 -91.32
N THR A 49 -16.68 -33.13 -91.94
CA THR A 49 -16.40 -34.50 -92.45
C THR A 49 -15.23 -34.59 -93.43
N ASP A 50 -14.77 -33.46 -93.97
CA ASP A 50 -13.72 -33.38 -94.99
C ASP A 50 -12.38 -32.82 -94.48
N SER A 51 -12.22 -32.50 -93.19
CA SER A 51 -10.96 -31.90 -92.69
C SER A 51 -10.83 -31.98 -91.16
N MET A 52 -9.89 -32.79 -90.66
CA MET A 52 -9.31 -32.67 -89.31
C MET A 52 -7.90 -32.07 -89.43
N LEU A 53 -7.79 -30.76 -89.48
CA LEU A 53 -6.51 -30.06 -89.39
C LEU A 53 -6.47 -29.27 -88.10
N SER A 54 -5.43 -29.47 -87.29
CA SER A 54 -5.10 -28.61 -86.14
C SER A 54 -4.98 -27.14 -86.60
N LEU A 55 -5.17 -26.18 -85.69
CA LEU A 55 -5.05 -24.75 -86.00
C LEU A 55 -3.69 -24.42 -86.65
N GLU A 56 -2.63 -25.03 -86.12
CA GLU A 56 -1.27 -24.93 -86.65
C GLU A 56 -1.14 -25.63 -88.01
N GLU A 57 -1.77 -26.79 -88.19
CA GLU A 57 -1.69 -27.56 -89.44
C GLU A 57 -2.50 -26.92 -90.57
N LYS A 58 -3.63 -26.26 -90.28
CA LYS A 58 -4.42 -25.51 -91.26
C LYS A 58 -3.68 -24.25 -91.69
N GLU A 59 -3.04 -23.53 -90.76
CA GLU A 59 -2.15 -22.41 -91.11
C GLU A 59 -0.98 -22.89 -91.97
N ILE A 60 -0.39 -24.05 -91.66
CA ILE A 60 0.63 -24.67 -92.49
C ILE A 60 0.07 -25.02 -93.87
N TYR A 61 -1.11 -25.64 -93.96
CA TYR A 61 -1.75 -26.04 -95.23
C TYR A 61 -2.12 -24.82 -96.09
N GLU A 62 -2.65 -23.76 -95.50
CA GLU A 62 -2.96 -22.50 -96.19
C GLU A 62 -1.68 -21.74 -96.57
N SER A 63 -0.63 -21.78 -95.74
CA SER A 63 0.68 -21.21 -96.08
C SER A 63 1.37 -21.97 -97.22
N LEU A 64 1.19 -23.29 -97.29
CA LEU A 64 1.73 -24.16 -98.35
C LEU A 64 0.92 -24.04 -99.66
N LYS A 65 -0.39 -23.86 -99.56
CA LYS A 65 -1.28 -23.59 -100.69
C LYS A 65 -1.06 -22.18 -101.27
N SER A 66 -0.86 -21.17 -100.42
CA SER A 66 -0.61 -19.78 -100.85
C SER A 66 0.80 -19.57 -101.42
N LYS A 67 1.77 -20.41 -101.06
CA LYS A 67 3.13 -20.42 -101.62
C LYS A 67 3.32 -21.32 -102.85
N ASP A 68 2.25 -21.92 -103.39
CA ASP A 68 2.26 -22.80 -104.58
C ASP A 68 3.30 -23.94 -104.51
N LEU A 69 3.49 -24.52 -103.31
CA LEU A 69 4.38 -25.66 -103.08
C LEU A 69 3.64 -27.02 -103.10
N LEU A 70 2.32 -27.00 -103.25
CA LEU A 70 1.43 -28.17 -103.29
C LEU A 70 0.87 -28.48 -104.69
N SER A 71 1.33 -27.76 -105.73
CA SER A 71 1.06 -28.16 -107.11
C SER A 71 1.64 -29.56 -107.33
N SER A 72 0.78 -30.51 -107.68
CA SER A 72 1.07 -31.94 -107.92
C SER A 72 2.06 -32.22 -109.07
N ASP A 73 2.75 -31.19 -109.56
CA ASP A 73 3.77 -31.22 -110.63
C ASP A 73 5.15 -30.73 -110.15
N ALA A 74 5.37 -30.54 -108.84
CA ALA A 74 6.70 -30.26 -108.31
C ALA A 74 7.55 -31.56 -108.24
N PRO A 75 8.73 -31.61 -108.89
CA PRO A 75 9.61 -32.78 -108.83
C PRO A 75 10.14 -32.99 -107.40
N PRO A 76 10.39 -34.24 -106.98
CA PRO A 76 10.81 -34.55 -105.62
C PRO A 76 12.11 -33.84 -105.25
N LEU A 77 12.17 -33.44 -103.97
CA LEU A 77 13.31 -32.89 -103.27
C LEU A 77 14.64 -33.39 -103.84
N SER A 78 15.35 -32.43 -104.43
CA SER A 78 16.72 -32.49 -104.94
C SER A 78 17.62 -33.46 -104.17
N SER A 79 17.72 -34.71 -104.65
CA SER A 79 18.80 -35.64 -104.35
C SER A 79 20.05 -35.25 -105.14
N ARG A 80 20.54 -34.02 -104.93
CA ARG A 80 21.83 -33.59 -105.47
C ARG A 80 22.90 -34.16 -104.55
N PRO A 81 23.92 -34.87 -105.05
CA PRO A 81 25.03 -35.30 -104.21
C PRO A 81 25.66 -34.04 -103.60
N VAL A 82 25.67 -33.96 -102.27
CA VAL A 82 26.27 -32.88 -101.50
C VAL A 82 27.77 -32.91 -101.78
N ASP A 83 28.33 -31.75 -102.10
CA ASP A 83 29.77 -31.58 -102.30
C ASP A 83 30.48 -31.82 -100.96
N ASP A 84 31.54 -32.64 -100.90
CA ASP A 84 32.20 -33.05 -99.65
C ASP A 84 32.66 -31.84 -98.80
N HIS A 85 32.91 -30.70 -99.45
CA HIS A 85 33.27 -29.44 -98.79
C HIS A 85 32.12 -28.83 -97.97
N GLN A 86 30.87 -28.95 -98.45
CA GLN A 86 29.68 -28.46 -97.72
C GLN A 86 29.39 -29.35 -96.50
N VAL A 87 29.57 -30.67 -96.64
CA VAL A 87 29.46 -31.60 -95.52
C VAL A 87 30.51 -31.29 -94.44
N SER A 88 31.74 -30.94 -94.84
CA SER A 88 32.80 -30.57 -93.89
C SER A 88 32.53 -29.27 -93.15
N GLU A 89 31.97 -28.25 -93.82
CA GLU A 89 31.59 -26.99 -93.17
C GLU A 89 30.40 -27.15 -92.22
N GLU A 90 29.39 -27.94 -92.61
CA GLU A 90 28.26 -28.27 -91.75
C GLU A 90 28.69 -29.10 -90.54
N LEU A 91 29.62 -30.05 -90.71
CA LEU A 91 30.22 -30.80 -89.60
C LEU A 91 30.96 -29.88 -88.63
N ALA A 92 31.76 -28.94 -89.12
CA ALA A 92 32.46 -27.97 -88.27
C ALA A 92 31.48 -27.04 -87.53
N ALA A 93 30.39 -26.61 -88.19
CA ALA A 93 29.34 -25.82 -87.56
C ALA A 93 28.57 -26.61 -86.48
N LEU A 94 28.26 -27.89 -86.75
CA LEU A 94 27.62 -28.79 -85.80
C LEU A 94 28.54 -29.12 -84.61
N GLU A 95 29.84 -29.23 -84.83
CA GLU A 95 30.82 -29.45 -83.76
C GLU A 95 30.90 -28.22 -82.84
N LEU A 96 31.00 -27.02 -83.41
CA LEU A 96 30.93 -25.76 -82.66
C LEU A 96 29.62 -25.63 -81.88
N GLN A 97 28.48 -25.96 -82.50
CA GLN A 97 27.19 -25.92 -81.84
C GLN A 97 27.10 -26.94 -80.69
N ASN A 98 27.68 -28.13 -80.87
CA ASN A 98 27.75 -29.15 -79.82
C ASN A 98 28.64 -28.70 -78.65
N GLU A 99 29.77 -28.04 -78.91
CA GLU A 99 30.62 -27.48 -77.85
C GLU A 99 29.88 -26.38 -77.08
N LEU A 100 29.18 -25.49 -77.77
CA LEU A 100 28.39 -24.43 -77.15
C LEU A 100 27.23 -25.00 -76.33
N LEU A 101 26.57 -26.05 -76.81
CA LEU A 101 25.54 -26.78 -76.06
C LEU A 101 26.12 -27.46 -74.82
N LYS A 102 27.29 -28.09 -74.91
CA LYS A 102 27.97 -28.69 -73.74
C LYS A 102 28.29 -27.62 -72.69
N HIS A 103 28.86 -26.49 -73.10
CA HIS A 103 29.16 -25.38 -72.20
C HIS A 103 27.88 -24.80 -71.55
N ASN A 104 26.79 -24.68 -72.30
CA ASN A 104 25.50 -24.25 -71.75
C ASN A 104 24.90 -25.27 -70.77
N ILE A 105 25.02 -26.57 -71.05
CA ILE A 105 24.58 -27.64 -70.14
C ILE A 105 25.38 -27.58 -68.83
N GLU A 106 26.70 -27.41 -68.89
CA GLU A 106 27.56 -27.28 -67.72
C GLU A 106 27.22 -26.04 -66.89
N ARG A 107 27.03 -24.88 -67.55
CA ARG A 107 26.58 -23.65 -66.90
C ARG A 107 25.24 -23.83 -66.20
N MET A 108 24.27 -24.47 -66.84
CA MET A 108 22.96 -24.72 -66.25
C MET A 108 23.03 -25.70 -65.07
N LYS A 109 23.93 -26.70 -65.11
CA LYS A 109 24.18 -27.59 -63.98
C LYS A 109 24.78 -26.82 -62.79
N SER A 110 25.73 -25.92 -63.03
CA SER A 110 26.30 -25.05 -61.97
C SER A 110 25.22 -24.16 -61.37
N LEU A 111 24.44 -23.46 -62.19
CA LEU A 111 23.36 -22.59 -61.70
C LEU A 111 22.30 -23.36 -60.91
N LYS A 112 21.99 -24.59 -61.31
CA LYS A 112 21.08 -25.47 -60.56
C LYS A 112 21.67 -25.84 -59.19
N ALA A 113 22.95 -26.22 -59.15
CA ALA A 113 23.64 -26.53 -57.89
C ALA A 113 23.69 -25.31 -56.95
N ASP A 114 23.98 -24.13 -57.48
CA ASP A 114 23.99 -22.87 -56.72
C ASP A 114 22.59 -22.51 -56.19
N HIS A 115 21.55 -22.68 -57.02
CA HIS A 115 20.17 -22.45 -56.61
C HIS A 115 19.72 -23.45 -55.52
N GLU A 116 20.08 -24.72 -55.64
CA GLU A 116 19.79 -25.73 -54.62
C GLU A 116 20.54 -25.43 -53.30
N ALA A 117 21.79 -24.97 -53.36
CA ALA A 117 22.54 -24.54 -52.19
C ALA A 117 21.88 -23.32 -51.52
N LYS A 118 21.49 -22.32 -52.33
CA LYS A 118 20.81 -21.11 -51.84
C LYS A 118 19.46 -21.42 -51.20
N SER A 119 18.64 -22.25 -51.85
CA SER A 119 17.34 -22.69 -51.32
C SER A 119 17.48 -23.43 -49.98
N LYS A 120 18.50 -24.29 -49.83
CA LYS A 120 18.82 -24.93 -48.55
C LYS A 120 19.18 -23.91 -47.47
N THR A 121 20.00 -22.91 -47.78
CA THR A 121 20.36 -21.87 -46.81
C THR A 121 19.17 -20.99 -46.42
N GLU A 122 18.30 -20.61 -47.37
CA GLU A 122 17.09 -19.83 -47.11
C GLU A 122 16.10 -20.62 -46.24
N SER A 123 15.87 -21.90 -46.54
CA SER A 123 15.01 -22.76 -45.71
C SER A 123 15.52 -22.92 -44.27
N GLY A 124 16.84 -23.00 -44.09
CA GLY A 124 17.46 -23.05 -42.76
C GLY A 124 17.31 -21.72 -42.00
N TYR A 125 17.46 -20.59 -42.70
CA TYR A 125 17.26 -19.26 -42.12
C TYR A 125 15.80 -19.02 -41.72
N GLU A 126 14.83 -19.36 -42.57
CA GLU A 126 13.40 -19.25 -42.26
C GLU A 126 13.01 -20.11 -41.07
N SER A 127 13.50 -21.36 -41.01
CA SER A 127 13.25 -22.25 -39.88
C SER A 127 13.82 -21.70 -38.57
N SER A 128 15.05 -21.17 -38.59
CA SER A 128 15.66 -20.53 -37.42
C SER A 128 14.89 -19.27 -36.98
N LEU A 129 14.42 -18.46 -37.93
CA LEU A 129 13.64 -17.26 -37.65
C LEU A 129 12.29 -17.59 -37.02
N GLN A 130 11.63 -18.66 -37.49
CA GLN A 130 10.39 -19.15 -36.91
C GLN A 130 10.61 -19.68 -35.48
N GLN A 131 11.67 -20.47 -35.24
CA GLN A 131 12.01 -20.94 -33.89
C GLN A 131 12.29 -19.78 -32.93
N ASN A 132 13.03 -18.75 -33.38
CA ASN A 132 13.28 -17.55 -32.57
C ASN A 132 11.98 -16.79 -32.23
N ARG A 133 11.05 -16.68 -33.18
CA ARG A 133 9.73 -16.08 -32.91
C ARG A 133 8.93 -16.89 -31.88
N GLU A 134 8.89 -18.20 -32.02
CA GLU A 134 8.20 -19.08 -31.07
C GLU A 134 8.82 -19.01 -29.67
N HIS A 135 10.15 -19.00 -29.59
CA HIS A 135 10.87 -18.83 -28.33
C HIS A 135 10.53 -17.48 -27.68
N LEU A 136 10.55 -16.40 -28.45
CA LEU A 136 10.23 -15.06 -27.96
C LEU A 136 8.78 -14.98 -27.45
N LEU A 137 7.82 -15.54 -28.20
CA LEU A 137 6.42 -15.61 -27.77
C LEU A 137 6.24 -16.41 -26.47
N ARG A 138 6.92 -17.56 -26.34
CA ARG A 138 6.88 -18.34 -25.10
C ARG A 138 7.47 -17.57 -23.92
N SER A 139 8.57 -16.84 -24.12
CA SER A 139 9.19 -15.99 -23.10
C SER A 139 8.21 -14.91 -22.65
N TYR A 140 7.58 -14.19 -23.58
CA TYR A 140 6.58 -13.16 -23.26
C TYR A 140 5.36 -13.72 -22.53
N MET A 141 4.86 -14.88 -22.95
CA MET A 141 3.74 -15.53 -22.26
C MET A 141 4.13 -15.93 -20.84
N SER A 142 5.33 -16.51 -20.64
CA SER A 142 5.84 -16.86 -19.32
C SER A 142 6.01 -15.65 -18.42
N GLU A 143 6.57 -14.54 -18.92
CA GLU A 143 6.71 -13.29 -18.15
C GLU A 143 5.35 -12.68 -17.82
N ARG A 144 4.40 -12.73 -18.74
CA ARG A 144 3.04 -12.24 -18.50
C ARG A 144 2.35 -13.04 -17.39
N ASP A 145 2.44 -14.36 -17.44
CA ASP A 145 1.81 -15.24 -16.46
C ASP A 145 2.54 -15.14 -15.09
N GLN A 146 3.86 -14.94 -15.08
CA GLN A 146 4.61 -14.64 -13.86
C GLN A 146 4.20 -13.29 -13.25
N ASN A 147 4.04 -12.26 -14.08
CA ASN A 147 3.56 -10.96 -13.63
C ASN A 147 2.12 -11.01 -13.12
N SER A 148 1.22 -11.78 -13.77
CA SER A 148 -0.15 -11.93 -13.26
C SER A 148 -0.16 -12.65 -11.92
N ALA A 149 0.64 -13.70 -11.75
CA ALA A 149 0.76 -14.41 -10.48
C ALA A 149 1.30 -13.49 -9.36
N ALA A 150 2.30 -12.66 -9.65
CA ALA A 150 2.83 -11.69 -8.70
C ALA A 150 1.81 -10.60 -8.32
N ILE A 151 0.98 -10.16 -9.28
CA ILE A 151 -0.12 -9.23 -9.02
C ILE A 151 -1.17 -9.88 -8.11
N ASP A 152 -1.56 -11.12 -8.38
CA ASP A 152 -2.54 -11.84 -7.57
C ASP A 152 -2.03 -12.08 -6.14
N GLU A 153 -0.75 -12.39 -5.96
CA GLU A 153 -0.10 -12.52 -4.66
C GLU A 153 -0.07 -11.18 -3.90
N LEU A 154 0.27 -10.09 -4.59
CA LEU A 154 0.22 -8.74 -4.01
C LEU A 154 -1.23 -8.37 -3.62
N GLU A 155 -2.22 -8.68 -4.46
CA GLU A 155 -3.62 -8.42 -4.15
C GLU A 155 -4.10 -9.23 -2.94
N ALA A 156 -3.70 -10.50 -2.84
CA ALA A 156 -4.02 -11.35 -1.71
C ALA A 156 -3.37 -10.84 -0.41
N THR A 157 -2.09 -10.46 -0.45
CA THR A 157 -1.39 -9.88 0.71
C THR A 157 -1.97 -8.53 1.12
N PHE A 158 -2.33 -7.66 0.17
CA PHE A 158 -3.02 -6.40 0.47
C PHE A 158 -4.39 -6.63 1.11
N ARG A 159 -5.19 -7.58 0.61
CA ARG A 159 -6.47 -7.93 1.23
C ARG A 159 -6.30 -8.48 2.65
N ALA A 160 -5.30 -9.32 2.89
CA ALA A 160 -5.00 -9.82 4.23
C ALA A 160 -4.61 -8.67 5.18
N CYS A 161 -3.70 -7.80 4.77
CA CYS A 161 -3.31 -6.62 5.55
C CYS A 161 -4.49 -5.68 5.83
N LEU A 162 -5.39 -5.48 4.86
CA LEU A 162 -6.60 -4.68 5.05
C LEU A 162 -7.59 -5.34 6.02
N SER A 163 -7.75 -6.66 5.96
CA SER A 163 -8.55 -7.42 6.92
C SER A 163 -7.98 -7.29 8.33
N ASP A 164 -6.67 -7.45 8.49
CA ASP A 164 -5.99 -7.31 9.79
C ASP A 164 -6.13 -5.89 10.35
N LEU A 165 -6.03 -4.86 9.49
CA LEU A 165 -6.29 -3.46 9.87
C LEU A 165 -7.74 -3.23 10.29
N GLN A 166 -8.71 -3.83 9.58
CA GLN A 166 -10.12 -3.74 9.95
C GLN A 166 -10.41 -4.45 11.27
N ASP A 167 -9.84 -5.63 11.49
CA ASP A 167 -9.97 -6.37 12.76
C ASP A 167 -9.32 -5.61 13.92
N ALA A 168 -8.13 -5.02 13.70
CA ALA A 168 -7.47 -4.16 14.67
C ALA A 168 -8.31 -2.91 14.96
N SER A 169 -8.92 -2.30 13.95
CA SER A 169 -9.85 -1.18 14.10
C SER A 169 -11.12 -1.56 14.88
N GLY A 170 -11.67 -2.75 14.62
CA GLY A 170 -12.82 -3.30 15.34
C GLY A 170 -12.52 -3.54 16.83
N LYS A 171 -11.38 -4.17 17.14
CA LYS A 171 -10.89 -4.35 18.52
C LYS A 171 -10.72 -3.00 19.22
N LEU A 172 -10.19 -2.01 18.52
CA LEU A 172 -9.96 -0.66 19.04
C LEU A 172 -11.26 0.13 19.30
N ASN A 173 -12.33 -0.14 18.54
CA ASN A 173 -13.66 0.38 18.86
C ASN A 173 -14.26 -0.29 20.10
N PHE A 174 -14.02 -1.58 20.28
CA PHE A 174 -14.40 -2.29 21.51
C PHE A 174 -13.65 -1.74 22.74
N THR A 175 -12.32 -1.54 22.64
CA THR A 175 -11.56 -0.95 23.75
C THR A 175 -12.00 0.47 24.07
N MET A 176 -12.43 1.26 23.08
CA MET A 176 -13.00 2.59 23.34
C MET A 176 -14.29 2.56 24.16
N SER A 177 -15.18 1.60 23.86
CA SER A 177 -16.41 1.43 24.65
C SER A 177 -16.08 1.02 26.09
N ALA A 178 -15.14 0.08 26.25
CA ALA A 178 -14.67 -0.34 27.58
C ALA A 178 -14.01 0.84 28.32
N MET A 179 -13.15 1.60 27.67
CA MET A 179 -12.47 2.77 28.21
C MET A 179 -13.46 3.86 28.64
N SER A 180 -14.53 4.10 27.86
CA SER A 180 -15.58 5.06 28.23
C SER A 180 -16.39 4.61 29.46
N GLU A 181 -16.58 3.30 29.65
CA GLU A 181 -17.25 2.78 30.85
C GLU A 181 -16.34 2.87 32.08
N VAL A 182 -15.06 2.58 31.87
CA VAL A 182 -13.96 2.66 32.83
C VAL A 182 -13.80 4.11 33.33
N THR A 183 -13.73 5.11 32.46
CA THR A 183 -13.68 6.54 32.86
C THR A 183 -14.94 6.99 33.60
N ARG A 184 -16.12 6.55 33.16
CA ARG A 184 -17.38 6.84 33.87
C ARG A 184 -17.43 6.25 35.27
N ASN A 185 -16.84 5.08 35.47
CA ASN A 185 -16.70 4.47 36.79
C ASN A 185 -15.71 5.25 37.67
N ASP A 186 -14.65 5.82 37.09
CA ASP A 186 -13.74 6.71 37.82
C ASP A 186 -14.39 8.00 38.24
N ASP A 187 -15.17 8.63 37.38
CA ASP A 187 -15.91 9.84 37.74
C ASP A 187 -16.81 9.60 38.96
N ARG A 188 -17.45 8.41 39.00
CA ARG A 188 -18.25 7.99 40.16
C ARG A 188 -17.40 7.74 41.40
N LEU A 189 -16.20 7.19 41.23
CA LEU A 189 -15.28 6.93 42.34
C LEU A 189 -14.70 8.24 42.88
N LEU A 190 -14.26 9.15 42.02
CA LEU A 190 -13.81 10.50 42.35
C LEU A 190 -14.90 11.30 43.07
N ALA A 191 -16.15 11.24 42.62
CA ALA A 191 -17.27 11.87 43.32
C ALA A 191 -17.46 11.32 44.75
N ARG A 192 -17.28 10.00 44.94
CA ARG A 192 -17.32 9.38 46.28
C ARG A 192 -16.12 9.79 47.14
N LEU A 193 -14.92 9.86 46.57
CA LEU A 193 -13.72 10.32 47.27
C LEU A 193 -13.86 11.77 47.70
N GLN A 194 -14.41 12.62 46.83
CA GLN A 194 -14.68 14.02 47.15
C GLN A 194 -15.65 14.14 48.34
N SER A 195 -16.73 13.38 48.35
CA SER A 195 -17.65 13.31 49.51
C SER A 195 -16.91 12.87 50.78
N MET A 196 -16.03 11.84 50.68
CA MET A 196 -15.27 11.36 51.83
C MET A 196 -14.28 12.39 52.35
N ILE A 197 -13.64 13.17 51.47
CA ILE A 197 -12.76 14.29 51.84
C ILE A 197 -13.56 15.38 52.55
N SER A 198 -14.73 15.75 52.04
CA SER A 198 -15.62 16.71 52.70
C SER A 198 -16.03 16.24 54.10
N ASP A 199 -16.37 14.96 54.26
CA ASP A 199 -16.69 14.38 55.57
C ASP A 199 -15.51 14.43 56.55
N ILE A 200 -14.28 14.19 56.05
CA ILE A 200 -13.05 14.28 56.86
C ILE A 200 -12.77 15.72 57.27
N LEU A 201 -12.91 16.68 56.36
CA LEU A 201 -12.72 18.10 56.65
C LEU A 201 -13.70 18.56 57.74
N LEU A 202 -14.99 18.21 57.62
CA LEU A 202 -16.00 18.53 58.62
C LEU A 202 -15.73 17.84 59.98
N ALA A 203 -15.25 16.59 59.97
CA ALA A 203 -14.89 15.90 61.21
C ALA A 203 -13.65 16.50 61.90
N SER A 204 -12.72 17.06 61.12
CA SER A 204 -11.49 17.67 61.61
C SER A 204 -11.70 19.04 62.27
N GLU A 205 -12.75 19.78 61.92
CA GLU A 205 -13.08 21.08 62.52
C GLU A 205 -13.64 20.97 63.95
N SER A 206 -14.08 19.78 64.37
CA SER A 206 -14.45 19.51 65.77
C SER A 206 -13.20 19.22 66.63
N THR A 207 -12.34 20.22 66.80
CA THR A 207 -11.12 20.05 67.61
C THR A 207 -11.50 19.74 69.05
N GLY A 208 -11.24 18.49 69.47
CA GLY A 208 -11.43 18.06 70.85
C GLY A 208 -10.69 18.92 71.88
N ASP A 209 -9.72 19.73 71.45
CA ASP A 209 -8.99 20.71 72.26
C ASP A 209 -9.91 21.78 72.86
N ASP A 210 -10.90 22.28 72.12
CA ASP A 210 -11.83 23.28 72.64
C ASP A 210 -12.71 22.68 73.76
N LEU A 211 -13.11 21.42 73.58
CA LEU A 211 -13.85 20.65 74.58
C LEU A 211 -13.00 20.28 75.80
N ILE A 212 -11.72 19.97 75.61
CA ILE A 212 -10.76 19.71 76.70
C ILE A 212 -10.56 20.97 77.54
N THR A 213 -10.39 22.12 76.87
CA THR A 213 -10.21 23.42 77.52
C THR A 213 -11.45 23.80 78.33
N ALA A 214 -12.63 23.73 77.71
CA ALA A 214 -13.90 24.00 78.39
C ALA A 214 -14.17 23.03 79.56
N ALA A 215 -13.87 21.73 79.39
CA ALA A 215 -14.01 20.75 80.48
C ALA A 215 -13.10 21.08 81.67
N SER A 216 -11.88 21.55 81.42
CA SER A 216 -10.95 21.97 82.47
C SER A 216 -11.46 23.21 83.22
N GLU A 217 -12.00 24.20 82.51
CA GLU A 217 -12.58 25.42 83.09
C GLU A 217 -13.80 25.11 83.96
N TYR A 218 -14.68 24.22 83.50
CA TYR A 218 -15.83 23.77 84.29
C TYR A 218 -15.42 22.97 85.53
N ALA A 219 -14.35 22.18 85.46
CA ALA A 219 -13.83 21.46 86.61
C ALA A 219 -13.24 22.41 87.67
N ASP A 220 -12.52 23.46 87.25
CA ASP A 220 -12.04 24.51 88.14
C ASP A 220 -13.21 25.27 88.78
N MET A 221 -14.23 25.63 88.00
CA MET A 221 -15.43 26.27 88.52
C MET A 221 -16.17 25.38 89.52
N LEU A 222 -16.30 24.08 89.23
CA LEU A 222 -16.92 23.12 90.13
C LEU A 222 -16.13 22.98 91.44
N ALA A 223 -14.79 22.95 91.38
CA ALA A 223 -13.95 22.92 92.58
C ALA A 223 -14.22 24.14 93.49
N THR A 224 -14.31 25.34 92.92
CA THR A 224 -14.60 26.56 93.71
C THR A 224 -16.00 26.55 94.33
N LEU A 225 -17.00 26.04 93.60
CA LEU A 225 -18.37 25.94 94.11
C LEU A 225 -18.48 24.87 95.21
N GLU A 226 -17.84 23.70 95.03
CA GLU A 226 -17.80 22.66 96.06
C GLU A 226 -17.08 23.14 97.32
N GLU A 227 -15.96 23.86 97.18
CA GLU A 227 -15.27 24.50 98.30
C GLU A 227 -16.21 25.43 99.07
N GLN A 228 -16.92 26.33 98.37
CA GLN A 228 -17.87 27.24 99.01
C GLN A 228 -19.03 26.51 99.69
N ILE A 229 -19.56 25.45 99.08
CA ILE A 229 -20.64 24.64 99.67
C ILE A 229 -20.16 23.93 100.94
N ILE A 230 -18.94 23.37 100.93
CA ILE A 230 -18.40 22.69 102.09
C ILE A 230 -18.11 23.70 103.21
N LYS A 231 -17.48 24.85 102.90
CA LYS A 231 -17.24 25.93 103.86
C LYS A 231 -18.52 26.44 104.51
N THR A 232 -19.53 26.77 103.71
CA THR A 232 -20.83 27.24 104.22
C THR A 232 -21.56 26.19 105.07
N ARG A 233 -21.45 24.90 104.73
CA ARG A 233 -21.98 23.80 105.56
C ARG A 233 -21.21 23.63 106.87
N LEU A 234 -19.89 23.78 106.83
CA LEU A 234 -19.03 23.71 108.01
C LEU A 234 -19.36 24.86 108.96
N ASP A 235 -19.43 26.09 108.45
CA ASP A 235 -19.81 27.30 109.18
C ASP A 235 -21.20 27.17 109.80
N HIS A 236 -22.19 26.69 109.04
CA HIS A 236 -23.54 26.47 109.54
C HIS A 236 -23.57 25.43 110.67
N THR A 237 -22.80 24.35 110.53
CA THR A 237 -22.72 23.28 111.55
C THR A 237 -22.03 23.78 112.81
N PHE A 238 -20.95 24.54 112.66
CA PHE A 238 -20.23 25.19 113.76
C PHE A 238 -21.13 26.17 114.50
N LEU A 239 -21.77 27.12 113.79
CA LEU A 239 -22.70 28.08 114.39
C LEU A 239 -23.87 27.40 115.10
N LYS A 240 -24.42 26.32 114.53
CA LYS A 240 -25.49 25.54 115.16
C LYS A 240 -25.04 24.90 116.48
N HIS A 241 -23.81 24.42 116.57
CA HIS A 241 -23.24 23.87 117.81
C HIS A 241 -22.95 24.98 118.83
N VAL A 242 -22.37 26.10 118.40
CA VAL A 242 -22.11 27.26 119.27
C VAL A 242 -23.40 27.81 119.89
N VAL A 243 -24.51 27.85 119.14
CA VAL A 243 -25.81 28.34 119.64
C VAL A 243 -26.51 27.34 120.57
N THR A 244 -26.20 26.05 120.49
CA THR A 244 -26.85 25.00 121.31
C THR A 244 -26.13 24.70 122.63
N VAL A 245 -24.85 25.07 122.76
CA VAL A 245 -24.11 24.93 124.02
C VAL A 245 -24.45 26.09 124.96
N ASN A 246 -25.37 25.85 125.90
CA ASN A 246 -25.49 26.71 127.09
C ASN A 246 -24.18 26.63 127.88
N THR A 247 -23.61 27.78 128.23
CA THR A 247 -22.28 28.00 128.83
C THR A 247 -22.04 27.36 130.21
N ALA A 248 -22.92 26.46 130.67
CA ALA A 248 -22.88 25.88 132.02
C ALA A 248 -22.19 24.51 132.13
N GLU A 249 -21.92 23.79 131.03
CA GLU A 249 -21.34 22.42 131.06
C GLU A 249 -20.16 22.25 130.07
N MET A 250 -19.20 23.18 130.08
CA MET A 250 -17.99 23.13 129.23
C MET A 250 -16.75 22.59 129.97
N GLU A 251 -16.92 21.67 130.92
CA GLU A 251 -15.80 20.98 131.57
C GLU A 251 -15.66 19.58 130.96
N GLY A 252 -14.83 19.43 129.92
CA GLY A 252 -14.45 18.14 129.32
C GLY A 252 -14.89 17.88 127.87
N GLN A 253 -15.46 18.86 127.16
CA GLN A 253 -15.70 18.74 125.71
C GLN A 253 -14.41 19.03 124.92
N PRO A 254 -14.18 18.34 123.78
CA PRO A 254 -12.99 18.55 122.96
C PRO A 254 -12.97 19.99 122.45
N TYR A 255 -12.02 20.76 122.92
CA TYR A 255 -11.74 22.11 122.42
C TYR A 255 -11.10 21.96 121.04
N LEU A 256 -11.82 22.35 120.00
CA LEU A 256 -11.25 22.44 118.65
C LEU A 256 -10.34 23.66 118.62
N ASP A 257 -9.04 23.46 118.38
CA ASP A 257 -8.10 24.57 118.28
C ASP A 257 -8.45 25.43 117.05
N ALA A 258 -8.34 26.75 117.18
CA ALA A 258 -8.60 27.68 116.08
C ALA A 258 -7.59 27.45 114.93
N GLU A 259 -6.39 26.97 115.25
CA GLU A 259 -5.38 26.56 114.25
C GLU A 259 -5.83 25.32 113.48
N GLU A 260 -6.31 24.27 114.15
CA GLU A 260 -6.81 23.04 113.52
C GLU A 260 -8.05 23.31 112.64
N PHE A 261 -8.94 24.21 113.05
CA PHE A 261 -10.09 24.61 112.22
C PHE A 261 -9.67 25.38 110.97
N ASN A 262 -8.69 26.28 111.07
CA ASN A 262 -8.15 27.00 109.92
C ASN A 262 -7.42 26.06 108.96
N GLU A 263 -6.70 25.06 109.47
CA GLU A 263 -6.05 24.02 108.67
C GLU A 263 -7.10 23.19 107.91
N LEU A 264 -8.19 22.78 108.58
CA LEU A 264 -9.31 22.10 107.93
C LEU A 264 -9.94 22.96 106.82
N MET A 265 -10.08 24.27 107.02
CA MET A 265 -10.63 25.18 106.00
C MET A 265 -9.73 25.33 104.76
N VAL A 266 -8.43 25.14 104.90
CA VAL A 266 -7.48 25.07 103.78
C VAL A 266 -7.57 23.69 103.10
N GLU A 267 -7.67 22.61 103.87
CA GLU A 267 -7.80 21.25 103.34
C GLU A 267 -9.09 21.05 102.55
N VAL A 268 -10.19 21.71 102.93
CA VAL A 268 -11.46 21.71 102.17
C VAL A 268 -11.26 22.15 100.72
N ALA A 269 -10.41 23.14 100.45
CA ALA A 269 -10.10 23.59 99.09
C ALA A 269 -9.34 22.51 98.30
N ALA A 270 -8.39 21.83 98.95
CA ALA A 270 -7.64 20.73 98.35
C ALA A 270 -8.53 19.52 98.03
N VAL A 271 -9.44 19.14 98.94
CA VAL A 271 -10.37 18.02 98.77
C VAL A 271 -11.42 18.31 97.69
N ALA A 272 -11.98 19.52 97.65
CA ALA A 272 -12.91 19.94 96.59
C ALA A 272 -12.23 19.95 95.22
N SER A 273 -10.99 20.43 95.14
CA SER A 273 -10.19 20.39 93.91
C SER A 273 -9.90 18.96 93.46
N MET A 274 -9.48 18.08 94.37
CA MET A 274 -9.21 16.67 94.10
C MET A 274 -10.47 15.96 93.56
N ARG A 275 -11.64 16.17 94.19
CA ARG A 275 -12.89 15.56 93.74
C ARG A 275 -13.31 16.03 92.34
N ALA A 276 -13.19 17.32 92.04
CA ALA A 276 -13.53 17.86 90.73
C ALA A 276 -12.52 17.44 89.64
N LYS A 277 -11.22 17.47 89.94
CA LYS A 277 -10.15 17.19 88.97
C LYS A 277 -9.90 15.69 88.77
N GLU A 278 -9.71 14.94 89.84
CA GLU A 278 -9.43 13.50 89.74
C GLU A 278 -10.71 12.67 89.60
N GLY A 279 -11.78 13.08 90.29
CA GLY A 279 -13.04 12.32 90.29
C GLY A 279 -13.89 12.50 89.04
N LEU A 280 -13.87 13.68 88.41
CA LEU A 280 -14.76 14.02 87.29
C LEU A 280 -14.00 14.40 86.02
N LEU A 281 -13.03 15.31 86.10
CA LEU A 281 -12.30 15.77 84.92
C LEU A 281 -11.43 14.66 84.30
N GLN A 282 -10.67 13.92 85.10
CA GLN A 282 -9.78 12.87 84.60
C GLN A 282 -10.48 11.78 83.78
N PRO A 283 -11.62 11.19 84.20
CA PRO A 283 -12.33 10.23 83.35
C PRO A 283 -12.94 10.87 82.09
N ILE A 284 -13.36 12.14 82.15
CA ILE A 284 -13.85 12.89 80.97
C ILE A 284 -12.71 13.09 79.96
N LEU A 285 -11.53 13.52 80.42
CA LEU A 285 -10.35 13.69 79.58
C LEU A 285 -9.88 12.37 78.98
N GLN A 286 -9.89 11.28 79.76
CA GLN A 286 -9.49 9.98 79.26
C GLN A 286 -10.44 9.47 78.16
N ASN A 287 -11.75 9.68 78.32
CA ASN A 287 -12.73 9.39 77.29
C ASN A 287 -12.51 10.27 76.04
N LEU A 288 -12.34 11.59 76.19
CA LEU A 288 -12.08 12.52 75.09
C LEU A 288 -10.80 12.16 74.31
N ILE A 289 -9.73 11.78 75.01
CA ILE A 289 -8.46 11.36 74.39
C ILE A 289 -8.63 10.01 73.67
N SER A 290 -9.41 9.08 74.23
CA SER A 290 -9.67 7.80 73.57
C SER A 290 -10.54 7.97 72.31
N ASP A 291 -11.53 8.86 72.37
CA ASP A 291 -12.41 9.19 71.25
C ASP A 291 -11.63 9.92 70.16
N SER A 292 -10.77 10.89 70.52
CA SER A 292 -9.91 11.59 69.57
C SER A 292 -8.94 10.63 68.87
N LYS A 293 -8.27 9.74 69.60
CA LYS A 293 -7.40 8.69 69.01
C LYS A 293 -8.16 7.79 68.04
N SER A 294 -9.40 7.39 68.39
CA SER A 294 -10.24 6.57 67.51
C SER A 294 -10.62 7.31 66.23
N LYS A 295 -10.97 8.60 66.34
CA LYS A 295 -11.31 9.48 65.21
C LYS A 295 -10.10 9.72 64.32
N THR A 296 -8.94 10.05 64.88
CA THR A 296 -7.70 10.20 64.12
C THR A 296 -7.31 8.91 63.41
N GLY A 297 -7.46 7.75 64.06
CA GLY A 297 -7.23 6.45 63.43
C GLY A 297 -8.18 6.18 62.25
N SER A 298 -9.47 6.44 62.43
CA SER A 298 -10.47 6.33 61.36
C SER A 298 -10.19 7.29 60.21
N ILE A 299 -9.83 8.55 60.49
CA ILE A 299 -9.45 9.55 59.49
C ILE A 299 -8.21 9.08 58.73
N ALA A 300 -7.16 8.63 59.43
CA ALA A 300 -5.95 8.13 58.79
C ALA A 300 -6.23 6.94 57.86
N GLN A 301 -7.12 6.03 58.27
CA GLN A 301 -7.53 4.89 57.43
C GLN A 301 -8.30 5.34 56.19
N ARG A 302 -9.21 6.32 56.31
CA ARG A 302 -9.92 6.90 55.17
C ARG A 302 -8.98 7.67 54.23
N CYS A 303 -8.04 8.46 54.76
CA CYS A 303 -7.01 9.14 53.97
C CYS A 303 -6.13 8.14 53.21
N ASN A 304 -5.74 7.04 53.86
CA ASN A 304 -4.95 5.99 53.21
C ASN A 304 -5.77 5.30 52.10
N TYR A 305 -7.06 5.04 52.32
CA TYR A 305 -7.96 4.56 51.27
C TYR A 305 -8.00 5.54 50.09
N ILE A 306 -8.21 6.84 50.34
CA ILE A 306 -8.22 7.88 49.31
C ILE A 306 -6.89 7.89 48.52
N LEU A 307 -5.74 7.89 49.20
CA LEU A 307 -4.43 7.88 48.54
C LEU A 307 -4.22 6.65 47.66
N ASN A 308 -4.54 5.45 48.17
CA ASN A 308 -4.40 4.22 47.40
C ASN A 308 -5.33 4.21 46.18
N THR A 309 -6.56 4.71 46.33
CA THR A 309 -7.48 4.83 45.19
C THR A 309 -6.98 5.85 44.17
N LEU A 310 -6.43 6.99 44.59
CA LEU A 310 -5.87 7.98 43.67
C LEU A 310 -4.65 7.44 42.93
N ALA A 311 -3.77 6.69 43.60
CA ALA A 311 -2.63 6.05 42.96
C ALA A 311 -3.06 5.01 41.90
N LEU A 312 -4.12 4.25 42.18
CA LEU A 312 -4.72 3.32 41.21
C LEU A 312 -5.34 4.05 40.01
N LEU A 313 -6.05 5.15 40.26
CA LEU A 313 -6.63 5.98 39.21
C LEU A 313 -5.55 6.60 38.32
N ASP A 314 -4.46 7.09 38.92
CA ASP A 314 -3.32 7.68 38.21
C ASP A 314 -2.62 6.64 37.32
N ALA A 315 -2.28 5.47 37.88
CA ALA A 315 -1.69 4.36 37.12
C ALA A 315 -2.56 3.98 35.93
N ARG A 316 -3.88 3.88 36.14
CA ARG A 316 -4.81 3.55 35.05
C ARG A 316 -4.95 4.68 34.03
N ASN A 317 -4.85 5.93 34.45
CA ASN A 317 -4.86 7.08 33.54
C ASN A 317 -3.61 7.09 32.64
N THR A 318 -2.43 6.75 33.19
CA THR A 318 -1.21 6.62 32.37
C THR A 318 -1.30 5.50 31.34
N GLU A 319 -1.91 4.36 31.69
CA GLU A 319 -2.17 3.26 30.74
C GLU A 319 -3.15 3.69 29.64
N ALA A 320 -4.22 4.41 30.02
CA ALA A 320 -5.18 5.02 29.10
C ALA A 320 -4.53 5.99 28.11
N GLU A 321 -3.63 6.86 28.57
CA GLU A 321 -2.89 7.79 27.71
C GLU A 321 -1.98 7.06 26.71
N ALA A 322 -1.33 5.97 27.14
CA ALA A 322 -0.53 5.12 26.27
C ALA A 322 -1.40 4.45 25.19
N GLU A 323 -2.59 3.96 25.55
CA GLU A 323 -3.53 3.35 24.59
C GLU A 323 -4.07 4.38 23.58
N ILE A 324 -4.45 5.58 24.03
CA ILE A 324 -4.88 6.67 23.15
C ILE A 324 -3.76 7.05 22.16
N THR A 325 -2.52 7.14 22.63
CA THR A 325 -1.36 7.47 21.79
C THR A 325 -1.13 6.38 20.74
N ASN A 326 -1.18 5.11 21.15
CA ASN A 326 -1.07 3.98 20.22
C ASN A 326 -2.18 4.01 19.16
N ARG A 327 -3.43 4.30 19.57
CA ARG A 327 -4.57 4.48 18.68
C ARG A 327 -4.35 5.59 17.66
N ASN A 328 -3.91 6.77 18.11
CA ASN A 328 -3.67 7.90 17.23
C ASN A 328 -2.61 7.57 16.18
N ASN A 329 -1.56 6.85 16.58
CA ASN A 329 -0.54 6.34 15.66
C ASN A 329 -1.12 5.33 14.66
N MET A 330 -1.96 4.40 15.12
CA MET A 330 -2.61 3.40 14.25
C MET A 330 -3.57 4.05 13.24
N GLN A 331 -4.38 5.02 13.67
CA GLN A 331 -5.27 5.79 12.79
C GLN A 331 -4.47 6.61 11.78
N TYR A 332 -3.35 7.21 12.20
CA TYR A 332 -2.45 7.93 11.32
C TYR A 332 -1.85 7.02 10.25
N VAL A 333 -1.32 5.86 10.63
CA VAL A 333 -0.76 4.87 9.70
C VAL A 333 -1.82 4.37 8.74
N SER A 334 -3.01 4.00 9.24
CA SER A 334 -4.13 3.55 8.42
C SER A 334 -4.56 4.61 7.41
N GLY A 335 -4.71 5.88 7.84
CA GLY A 335 -5.06 6.99 6.95
C GLY A 335 -4.00 7.26 5.89
N ARG A 336 -2.72 7.14 6.25
CA ARG A 336 -1.60 7.32 5.31
C ARG A 336 -1.50 6.17 4.31
N MET A 337 -1.75 4.92 4.74
CA MET A 337 -1.84 3.77 3.82
C MET A 337 -2.99 3.93 2.84
N GLN A 338 -4.17 4.38 3.30
CA GLN A 338 -5.31 4.63 2.43
C GLN A 338 -4.99 5.71 1.38
N MET A 339 -4.38 6.82 1.79
CA MET A 339 -3.94 7.88 0.86
C MET A 339 -2.92 7.35 -0.17
N LEU A 340 -1.93 6.56 0.26
CA LEU A 340 -0.95 5.96 -0.65
C LEU A 340 -1.60 5.00 -1.65
N PHE A 341 -2.60 4.23 -1.21
CA PHE A 341 -3.36 3.35 -2.08
C PHE A 341 -4.17 4.14 -3.12
N GLU A 342 -4.86 5.21 -2.72
CA GLU A 342 -5.60 6.09 -3.62
C GLU A 342 -4.70 6.76 -4.65
N LEU A 343 -3.52 7.24 -4.22
CA LEU A 343 -2.48 7.80 -5.11
C LEU A 343 -1.97 6.74 -6.10
N SER A 344 -1.65 5.53 -5.62
CA SER A 344 -1.19 4.43 -6.48
C SER A 344 -2.23 4.03 -7.51
N MET A 345 -3.50 3.95 -7.12
CA MET A 345 -4.61 3.63 -8.04
C MET A 345 -4.80 4.71 -9.10
N ARG A 346 -4.64 5.98 -8.72
CA ARG A 346 -4.70 7.11 -9.65
C ARG A 346 -3.54 7.08 -10.65
N ASP A 347 -2.31 6.91 -10.16
CA ASP A 347 -1.12 6.81 -11.00
C ASP A 347 -1.22 5.64 -11.99
N PHE A 348 -1.75 4.49 -11.55
CA PHE A 348 -2.01 3.35 -12.41
C PHE A 348 -3.05 3.67 -13.49
N HIS A 349 -4.14 4.34 -13.13
CA HIS A 349 -5.18 4.72 -14.08
C HIS A 349 -4.65 5.72 -15.13
N ASP A 350 -3.87 6.72 -14.70
CA ASP A 350 -3.24 7.70 -15.58
C ASP A 350 -2.22 7.03 -16.52
N ALA A 351 -1.43 6.07 -16.03
CA ALA A 351 -0.51 5.28 -16.85
C ALA A 351 -1.24 4.46 -17.92
N MET A 352 -2.35 3.79 -17.55
CA MET A 352 -3.18 3.05 -18.50
C MET A 352 -3.81 3.95 -19.56
N GLN A 353 -4.32 5.12 -19.16
CA GLN A 353 -4.90 6.08 -20.12
C GLN A 353 -3.84 6.63 -21.09
N ASN A 354 -2.63 6.91 -20.60
CA ASN A 354 -1.52 7.38 -21.43
C ASN A 354 -1.04 6.31 -22.41
N ALA A 355 -0.95 5.04 -21.99
CA ALA A 355 -0.63 3.92 -22.88
C ALA A 355 -1.67 3.77 -24.01
N ASN A 356 -2.97 3.88 -23.68
CA ASN A 356 -4.04 3.83 -24.69
C ASN A 356 -4.02 5.04 -25.64
N ARG A 357 -3.71 6.25 -25.15
CA ARG A 357 -3.56 7.43 -26.01
C ARG A 357 -2.36 7.32 -26.96
N GLY A 358 -1.24 6.75 -26.49
CA GLY A 358 -0.07 6.47 -27.33
C GLY A 358 -0.39 5.51 -28.48
N LEU A 359 -1.15 4.45 -28.21
CA LEU A 359 -1.62 3.50 -29.24
C LEU A 359 -2.55 4.15 -30.27
N VAL A 360 -3.41 5.09 -29.86
CA VAL A 360 -4.33 5.79 -30.78
C VAL A 360 -3.60 6.83 -31.64
N GLN A 361 -2.61 7.55 -31.09
CA GLN A 361 -1.84 8.54 -31.85
C GLN A 361 -0.91 7.89 -32.89
N LEU A 362 -0.34 6.72 -32.62
CA LEU A 362 0.47 5.97 -33.59
C LEU A 362 -0.32 5.41 -34.77
N LYS A 363 -1.65 5.27 -34.63
CA LYS A 363 -2.55 4.81 -35.71
C LYS A 363 -2.96 5.93 -36.68
N ALA A 364 -2.63 7.19 -36.38
CA ALA A 364 -3.10 8.37 -37.11
C ALA A 364 -2.00 9.16 -37.85
N ALA A 365 -0.79 8.61 -38.01
CA ALA A 365 0.26 9.27 -38.80
C ALA A 365 0.03 9.02 -40.31
N PRO A 366 -0.12 10.06 -41.16
CA PRO A 366 -0.23 9.90 -42.60
C PRO A 366 1.10 9.43 -43.18
N VAL A 367 1.03 8.40 -44.03
CA VAL A 367 2.17 7.81 -44.73
C VAL A 367 2.79 8.85 -45.67
N ALA A 368 3.92 9.43 -45.26
CA ALA A 368 4.79 10.18 -46.14
C ALA A 368 5.66 9.18 -46.93
N GLN A 369 5.43 9.13 -48.25
CA GLN A 369 6.25 8.38 -49.19
C GLN A 369 7.65 9.00 -49.26
N SER A 370 8.66 8.23 -48.90
CA SER A 370 10.04 8.47 -49.35
C SER A 370 10.56 7.19 -49.99
N GLN A 371 11.10 7.37 -51.18
CA GLN A 371 11.55 6.32 -52.10
C GLN A 371 12.93 5.79 -51.71
N GLN A 372 13.08 4.48 -51.93
CA GLN A 372 14.30 3.78 -52.35
C GLN A 372 15.53 3.89 -51.45
N GLN A 373 15.52 3.14 -50.35
CA GLN A 373 16.65 2.28 -49.97
C GLN A 373 16.18 1.21 -48.97
N ASP A 374 16.63 -0.03 -49.19
CA ASP A 374 16.44 -1.24 -48.37
C ASP A 374 15.04 -1.84 -48.25
N GLU A 375 14.68 -2.68 -49.22
CA GLU A 375 13.56 -3.63 -49.12
C GLU A 375 13.72 -4.61 -47.94
N MET A 376 14.95 -4.95 -47.54
CA MET A 376 15.22 -5.78 -46.35
C MET A 376 14.88 -5.05 -45.05
N SER A 377 15.20 -3.76 -44.94
CA SER A 377 14.87 -2.92 -43.77
C SER A 377 13.36 -2.66 -43.67
N TYR A 378 12.67 -2.56 -44.81
CA TYR A 378 11.22 -2.40 -44.85
C TYR A 378 10.47 -3.67 -44.40
N VAL A 379 10.92 -4.85 -44.83
CA VAL A 379 10.33 -6.14 -44.41
C VAL A 379 10.61 -6.38 -42.93
N GLU A 380 11.82 -6.12 -42.46
CA GLU A 380 12.20 -6.22 -41.05
C GLU A 380 11.37 -5.24 -40.19
N SER A 381 11.24 -3.98 -40.60
CA SER A 381 10.39 -2.98 -39.95
C SER A 381 8.91 -3.38 -39.92
N ARG A 382 8.41 -4.08 -40.94
CA ARG A 382 7.03 -4.57 -41.00
C ARG A 382 6.82 -5.77 -40.07
N ILE A 383 7.81 -6.63 -39.95
CA ILE A 383 7.84 -7.76 -39.00
C ILE A 383 7.82 -7.24 -37.55
N TRP A 384 8.69 -6.27 -37.21
CA TRP A 384 8.72 -5.67 -35.88
C TRP A 384 7.42 -4.92 -35.53
N ARG A 385 6.83 -4.20 -36.49
CA ARG A 385 5.51 -3.55 -36.31
C ARG A 385 4.37 -4.55 -36.12
N SER A 386 4.42 -5.72 -36.76
CA SER A 386 3.39 -6.77 -36.62
C SER A 386 3.45 -7.50 -35.27
N MET A 387 4.58 -7.43 -34.57
CA MET A 387 4.78 -8.04 -33.24
C MET A 387 4.54 -7.05 -32.07
N GLY A 388 3.97 -5.87 -32.34
CA GLY A 388 3.59 -4.90 -31.29
C GLY A 388 4.75 -4.10 -30.67
N THR A 389 5.98 -4.32 -31.13
CA THR A 389 7.14 -3.51 -30.76
C THR A 389 7.26 -2.35 -31.74
N ALA A 390 6.94 -1.13 -31.31
CA ALA A 390 7.17 0.06 -32.10
C ALA A 390 8.66 0.14 -32.48
N SER A 391 8.92 0.50 -33.74
CA SER A 391 10.23 0.80 -34.31
C SER A 391 11.09 1.63 -33.36
N LEU A 392 11.98 0.97 -32.63
CA LEU A 392 13.12 1.59 -31.98
C LEU A 392 14.34 1.17 -32.78
N THR A 393 15.11 2.16 -33.21
CA THR A 393 16.42 1.95 -33.81
C THR A 393 17.26 1.01 -32.93
N PRO A 394 17.96 0.03 -33.52
CA PRO A 394 18.77 -0.92 -32.77
C PRO A 394 20.00 -0.17 -32.23
N GLY A 395 19.98 0.18 -30.95
CA GLY A 395 21.11 0.88 -30.34
C GLY A 395 20.92 1.23 -28.88
N GLU A 396 20.01 2.15 -28.54
CA GLU A 396 20.09 2.84 -27.22
C GLU A 396 18.74 3.12 -26.53
N GLY A 397 17.60 2.87 -27.17
CA GLY A 397 16.30 3.34 -26.67
C GLY A 397 15.71 2.51 -25.52
N LEU A 398 15.42 1.23 -25.75
CA LEU A 398 14.66 0.42 -24.78
C LEU A 398 15.48 0.05 -23.54
N ALA A 399 16.75 -0.31 -23.73
CA ALA A 399 17.66 -0.59 -22.62
C ALA A 399 17.93 0.67 -21.79
N GLY A 400 18.06 1.84 -22.42
CA GLY A 400 18.22 3.12 -21.74
C GLY A 400 16.97 3.57 -21.00
N GLU A 401 15.78 3.31 -21.54
CA GLU A 401 14.51 3.69 -20.93
C GLU A 401 14.10 2.74 -19.79
N ILE A 402 14.34 1.43 -19.95
CA ILE A 402 14.20 0.44 -18.86
C ILE A 402 15.25 0.70 -17.78
N ALA A 403 16.52 0.92 -18.13
CA ALA A 403 17.54 1.30 -17.15
C ALA A 403 17.20 2.61 -16.45
N GLY A 404 16.63 3.58 -17.17
CA GLY A 404 16.16 4.85 -16.63
C GLY A 404 14.97 4.70 -15.68
N GLN A 405 14.01 3.82 -16.00
CA GLN A 405 12.89 3.51 -15.10
C GLN A 405 13.32 2.68 -13.88
N VAL A 406 14.20 1.70 -14.07
CA VAL A 406 14.80 0.91 -12.98
C VAL A 406 15.63 1.79 -12.06
N ALA A 407 16.40 2.76 -12.60
CA ALA A 407 17.13 3.73 -11.80
C ALA A 407 16.19 4.67 -11.03
N LYS A 408 15.07 5.10 -11.64
CA LYS A 408 14.03 5.88 -10.95
C LYS A 408 13.33 5.09 -9.85
N LEU A 409 13.06 3.80 -10.07
CA LEU A 409 12.46 2.92 -9.06
C LEU A 409 13.43 2.64 -7.92
N LYS A 410 14.70 2.34 -8.20
CA LYS A 410 15.76 2.23 -7.17
C LYS A 410 15.97 3.52 -6.39
N SER A 411 15.87 4.67 -7.05
CA SER A 411 15.92 5.98 -6.36
C SER A 411 14.71 6.18 -5.44
N LYS A 412 13.50 5.78 -5.86
CA LYS A 412 12.30 5.82 -5.02
C LYS A 412 12.38 4.84 -3.85
N GLU A 413 12.88 3.63 -4.08
CA GLU A 413 13.12 2.61 -3.05
C GLU A 413 14.15 3.08 -2.02
N SER A 414 15.25 3.69 -2.46
CA SER A 414 16.24 4.33 -1.59
C SER A 414 15.63 5.46 -0.76
N LEU A 415 14.75 6.27 -1.35
CA LEU A 415 14.04 7.34 -0.65
C LEU A 415 13.07 6.78 0.38
N TYR A 416 12.36 5.69 0.05
CA TYR A 416 11.46 5.00 0.96
C TYR A 416 12.21 4.39 2.14
N ASN A 417 13.36 3.75 1.88
CA ASN A 417 14.23 3.21 2.92
C ASN A 417 14.84 4.31 3.80
N GLN A 418 15.23 5.45 3.22
CA GLN A 418 15.68 6.63 4.00
C GLN A 418 14.55 7.25 4.83
N LEU A 419 13.34 7.35 4.29
CA LEU A 419 12.19 7.86 5.03
C LEU A 419 11.80 6.90 6.16
N TRP A 420 11.87 5.59 5.90
CA TRP A 420 11.58 4.57 6.89
C TRP A 420 12.63 4.53 7.99
N ALA A 421 13.91 4.63 7.63
CA ALA A 421 15.01 4.70 8.59
C ALA A 421 14.97 6.00 9.42
N THR A 422 14.64 7.15 8.82
CA THR A 422 14.46 8.39 9.58
C THR A 422 13.22 8.33 10.47
N HIS A 423 12.11 7.76 10.02
CA HIS A 423 10.93 7.54 10.85
C HIS A 423 11.20 6.60 12.04
N LEU A 424 11.91 5.49 11.81
CA LEU A 424 12.33 4.57 12.86
C LEU A 424 13.29 5.24 13.86
N LYS A 425 14.22 6.07 13.36
CA LYS A 425 15.10 6.89 14.18
C LYS A 425 14.33 7.93 15.00
N TYR A 426 13.32 8.58 14.45
CA TYR A 426 12.45 9.51 15.19
C TYR A 426 11.56 8.81 16.23
N ILE A 427 11.13 7.57 15.98
CA ILE A 427 10.41 6.76 16.97
C ILE A 427 11.36 6.37 18.12
N GLN A 428 12.60 5.99 17.80
CA GLN A 428 13.62 5.64 18.80
C GLN A 428 14.10 6.87 19.58
N GLU A 429 14.30 8.02 18.94
CA GLU A 429 14.67 9.28 19.58
C GLU A 429 13.48 9.87 20.36
N GLY A 430 12.24 9.73 19.87
CA GLY A 430 11.03 10.08 20.61
C GLY A 430 10.85 9.22 21.87
N SER A 431 11.12 7.92 21.78
CA SER A 431 11.23 7.02 22.95
C SER A 431 12.37 7.44 23.89
N GLY A 432 13.51 7.88 23.36
CA GLY A 432 14.65 8.37 24.14
C GLY A 432 14.40 9.71 24.82
N VAL A 433 13.62 10.61 24.21
CA VAL A 433 13.19 11.89 24.80
C VAL A 433 12.14 11.66 25.88
N VAL A 434 11.21 10.72 25.69
CA VAL A 434 10.23 10.33 26.72
C VAL A 434 10.91 9.63 27.90
N ASN A 435 11.85 8.71 27.65
CA ASN A 435 12.66 8.08 28.72
C ASN A 435 13.66 9.07 29.36
N GLY A 436 14.12 10.08 28.62
CA GLY A 436 14.94 11.18 29.14
C GLY A 436 14.14 12.13 30.03
N MET A 437 12.85 12.35 29.72
CA MET A 437 11.90 13.08 30.57
C MET A 437 11.56 12.27 31.83
N GLU A 438 11.37 10.95 31.73
CA GLU A 438 11.11 10.09 32.90
C GLU A 438 12.28 10.10 33.90
N ASN A 439 13.52 10.11 33.40
CA ASN A 439 14.73 10.21 34.23
C ASN A 439 15.02 11.63 34.77
N SER A 440 14.48 12.69 34.17
CA SER A 440 14.66 14.08 34.63
C SER A 440 13.49 14.59 35.48
N VAL A 441 12.32 13.95 35.41
CA VAL A 441 11.19 14.18 36.33
C VAL A 441 11.45 13.53 37.71
N GLY A 442 12.27 12.47 37.77
CA GLY A 442 12.68 11.83 39.03
C GLY A 442 13.56 12.69 39.95
N ASP A 443 14.27 13.69 39.42
CA ASP A 443 15.31 14.42 40.17
C ASP A 443 14.98 15.89 40.52
N ILE A 444 13.77 16.39 40.19
CA ILE A 444 13.45 17.82 40.40
C ILE A 444 12.18 18.00 41.23
N ALA A 445 12.30 17.59 42.50
CA ALA A 445 11.48 18.10 43.59
C ALA A 445 12.03 19.47 44.05
N GLY A 446 11.74 20.55 43.31
CA GLY A 446 11.96 21.92 43.80
C GLY A 446 12.13 23.00 42.74
N GLY A 447 11.22 23.99 42.73
CA GLY A 447 11.43 25.30 42.09
C GLY A 447 10.58 25.61 40.86
N SER A 448 9.55 26.45 41.03
CA SER A 448 8.42 26.64 40.10
C SER A 448 8.50 27.85 39.16
N ALA A 449 9.69 28.25 38.68
CA ALA A 449 9.79 29.47 37.84
C ALA A 449 10.60 29.34 36.53
N LEU A 450 11.34 28.25 36.33
CA LEU A 450 12.12 28.02 35.09
C LEU A 450 11.34 27.24 34.02
N LYS A 451 10.24 26.56 34.39
CA LYS A 451 9.53 25.59 33.55
C LYS A 451 8.85 26.15 32.30
N ASN A 452 8.36 27.40 32.33
CA ASN A 452 7.67 27.96 31.14
C ASN A 452 8.63 28.34 30.02
N ARG A 453 9.86 28.75 30.36
CA ARG A 453 10.81 29.27 29.37
C ARG A 453 11.45 28.17 28.53
N GLU A 454 11.64 27.00 29.13
CA GLU A 454 12.15 25.81 28.43
C GLU A 454 11.05 25.15 27.60
N LEU A 455 9.80 25.15 28.07
CA LEU A 455 8.66 24.66 27.30
C LEU A 455 8.38 25.55 26.09
N GLU A 456 8.40 26.88 26.25
CA GLU A 456 8.29 27.84 25.13
C GLU A 456 9.43 27.66 24.12
N ALA A 457 10.66 27.47 24.59
CA ALA A 457 11.81 27.23 23.70
C ALA A 457 11.67 25.93 22.90
N VAL A 458 11.08 24.87 23.48
CA VAL A 458 10.79 23.62 22.78
C VAL A 458 9.63 23.80 21.80
N GLU A 459 8.58 24.52 22.18
CA GLU A 459 7.43 24.78 21.32
C GLU A 459 7.80 25.64 20.11
N ASP A 460 8.66 26.64 20.29
CA ASP A 460 9.21 27.46 19.21
C ASP A 460 10.12 26.64 18.27
N ARG A 461 10.86 25.68 18.82
CA ARG A 461 11.71 24.78 18.04
C ARG A 461 10.88 23.79 17.22
N VAL A 462 9.79 23.26 17.78
CA VAL A 462 8.82 22.41 17.08
C VAL A 462 8.09 23.20 15.98
N LYS A 463 7.68 24.44 16.24
CA LYS A 463 7.07 25.33 15.24
C LYS A 463 8.04 25.66 14.10
N SER A 464 9.32 25.93 14.41
CA SER A 464 10.37 26.16 13.41
C SER A 464 10.62 24.94 12.52
N ILE A 465 10.72 23.75 13.12
CA ILE A 465 10.91 22.50 12.37
C ILE A 465 9.69 22.18 11.50
N SER A 466 8.48 22.40 12.02
CA SER A 466 7.24 22.21 11.27
C SER A 466 7.13 23.18 10.07
N ALA A 467 7.60 24.42 10.23
CA ALA A 467 7.68 25.38 9.14
C ALA A 467 8.72 24.99 8.07
N GLU A 468 9.89 24.48 8.46
CA GLU A 468 10.90 23.97 7.52
C GLU A 468 10.41 22.75 6.76
N VAL A 469 9.73 21.82 7.42
CA VAL A 469 9.12 20.64 6.79
C VAL A 469 8.01 21.06 5.82
N GLY A 470 7.21 22.07 6.17
CA GLY A 470 6.21 22.65 5.29
C GLY A 470 6.81 23.30 4.04
N GLN A 471 7.94 24.02 4.18
CA GLN A 471 8.66 24.60 3.04
C GLN A 471 9.31 23.52 2.16
N LEU A 472 9.85 22.46 2.75
CA LEU A 472 10.40 21.32 2.01
C LEU A 472 9.32 20.56 1.24
N ALA A 473 8.14 20.38 1.83
CA ALA A 473 7.00 19.78 1.16
C ALA A 473 6.48 20.68 0.00
N ALA A 474 6.50 22.01 0.18
CA ALA A 474 6.15 22.95 -0.88
C ALA A 474 7.17 22.96 -2.03
N LEU A 475 8.47 22.88 -1.72
CA LEU A 475 9.55 22.79 -2.71
C LEU A 475 9.56 21.45 -3.45
N ALA A 476 9.22 20.35 -2.79
CA ALA A 476 9.08 19.03 -3.41
C ALA A 476 7.86 18.93 -4.35
N ASN A 477 6.82 19.73 -4.10
CA ASN A 477 5.60 19.81 -4.90
C ASN A 477 5.64 20.89 -6.01
N ALA A 478 6.64 21.77 -6.02
CA ALA A 478 6.83 22.75 -7.09
C ALA A 478 7.27 22.05 -8.39
N ARG A 479 6.45 22.18 -9.43
CA ARG A 479 6.48 21.33 -10.64
C ARG A 479 7.71 21.53 -11.54
N ASP A 480 8.49 22.60 -11.37
CA ASP A 480 9.50 23.04 -12.36
C ASP A 480 10.90 23.35 -11.81
N ILE A 481 11.25 22.96 -10.57
CA ILE A 481 12.64 23.09 -10.11
C ILE A 481 13.38 21.77 -10.34
N PRO A 482 14.50 21.76 -11.09
CA PRO A 482 15.27 20.53 -11.29
C PRO A 482 15.75 20.01 -9.93
N LYS A 483 15.36 18.78 -9.59
CA LYS A 483 15.65 18.11 -8.30
C LYS A 483 17.13 18.11 -7.92
N ALA A 484 18.03 18.30 -8.89
CA ALA A 484 19.47 18.48 -8.69
C ALA A 484 19.85 19.75 -7.91
N THR A 485 19.09 20.85 -8.03
CA THR A 485 19.36 22.10 -7.30
C THR A 485 19.01 21.97 -5.83
N VAL A 486 17.88 21.32 -5.51
CA VAL A 486 17.45 21.03 -4.13
C VAL A 486 18.45 20.11 -3.42
N ILE A 487 18.96 19.10 -4.12
CA ILE A 487 19.97 18.18 -3.58
C ILE A 487 21.32 18.89 -3.36
N ASN A 488 21.73 19.76 -4.28
CA ASN A 488 22.96 20.54 -4.11
C ASN A 488 22.86 21.58 -2.98
N ASP A 489 21.69 22.21 -2.78
CA ASP A 489 21.47 23.15 -1.68
C ASP A 489 21.44 22.44 -0.32
N LEU A 490 20.87 21.23 -0.25
CA LEU A 490 20.92 20.38 0.95
C LEU A 490 22.35 19.95 1.27
N LYS A 491 23.11 19.52 0.26
CA LYS A 491 24.50 19.10 0.41
C LYS A 491 25.42 20.26 0.81
N ASN A 492 25.14 21.47 0.33
CA ASN A 492 25.85 22.68 0.74
C ASN A 492 25.47 23.15 2.15
N LYS A 493 24.20 23.01 2.57
CA LYS A 493 23.79 23.30 3.96
C LYS A 493 24.36 22.31 4.97
N GLU A 494 24.43 21.03 4.61
CA GLU A 494 25.01 19.97 5.45
C GLU A 494 26.54 20.13 5.59
N MET A 495 27.23 20.63 4.55
CA MET A 495 28.67 20.92 4.62
C MET A 495 29.03 22.21 5.38
N TYR A 496 28.13 23.20 5.47
CA TYR A 496 28.47 24.51 6.06
C TYR A 496 27.73 24.87 7.36
N GLY A 497 26.94 23.96 7.92
CA GLY A 497 26.46 24.02 9.31
C GLY A 497 26.09 25.43 9.81
N LYS A 498 25.02 26.01 9.25
CA LYS A 498 24.37 27.19 9.82
C LYS A 498 22.93 26.87 10.16
#